data_AF-A0A7S2QXG9-F1
#
_entry.id   AF-A0A7S2QXG9-F1
#
_cell.length_a   1.000
_cell.length_b   1.000
_cell.length_c   1.000
_cell.angle_alpha   90.00
_cell.angle_beta   90.00
_cell.angle_gamma   90.00
#
_symmetry.space_group_name_H-M   'P 1'
#
loop_
_entity.id
_entity.type
_entity.pdbx_description
1 polymer ?
#
loop_
_entity_poly.entity_id
_entity_poly.type
_entity_poly.pdbx_seq_one_letter_code
_entity_poly.pdbx_strand_id
1 'polypeptide(L)'
;PADLSVPDSSNSAQVPADLSVPLGGVVVYVVDAAGNRLNLFDEDAHSISVTSVDSSNVARGTGSQLGGTTTVTSSQGVAWFTDLVLTNPGPTGAREPSETSVVNDLTYAAPSRGVSGADDVYRLLFSATFGGSSVETIAVFTAVIGRARYLEIDNHTVATMVTSSTTSTIASSIALKLYDAGNNIITSQDAGMQVE
;
A
#
# COMPACT_ATOMS: atom_id res chain seq x y z
N PRO A 1 19.96 -6.22 27.71
CA PRO A 1 19.97 -5.08 26.74
C PRO A 1 18.53 -4.63 26.55
N ALA A 2 18.29 -3.32 26.36
CA ALA A 2 16.96 -2.84 25.99
C ALA A 2 16.62 -3.29 24.56
N ASP A 3 15.33 -3.41 24.28
CA ASP A 3 14.76 -3.82 23.00
C ASP A 3 13.49 -3.01 22.69
N LEU A 4 12.88 -3.20 21.52
CA LEU A 4 11.64 -2.56 21.11
C LEU A 4 10.48 -3.55 21.03
N SER A 5 9.26 -3.06 21.27
CA SER A 5 8.03 -3.81 21.01
C SER A 5 6.93 -2.91 20.48
N VAL A 6 6.15 -3.42 19.52
CA VAL A 6 4.87 -2.85 19.13
C VAL A 6 3.78 -3.77 19.70
N PRO A 7 2.81 -3.25 20.50
CA PRO A 7 1.69 -4.07 20.93
C PRO A 7 0.91 -4.54 19.71
N ASP A 8 0.48 -5.80 19.74
CA ASP A 8 -0.40 -6.37 18.73
C ASP A 8 0.18 -6.42 17.31
N SER A 9 1.51 -6.56 17.19
CA SER A 9 2.20 -6.79 15.90
C SER A 9 1.72 -8.02 15.11
N SER A 10 0.90 -8.88 15.74
CA SER A 10 0.27 -10.05 15.14
C SER A 10 -1.10 -9.79 14.50
N ASN A 11 -1.82 -8.72 14.89
CA ASN A 11 -3.08 -8.37 14.24
C ASN A 11 -2.81 -7.41 13.08
N SER A 12 -2.87 -7.96 11.87
CA SER A 12 -2.74 -7.15 10.67
C SER A 12 -3.98 -6.26 10.51
N ALA A 13 -3.85 -4.98 10.83
CA ALA A 13 -4.91 -4.02 10.57
C ALA A 13 -5.17 -3.96 9.06
N GLN A 14 -6.44 -4.11 8.66
CA GLN A 14 -6.83 -3.99 7.27
C GLN A 14 -6.96 -2.52 6.88
N VAL A 15 -6.24 -2.13 5.83
CA VAL A 15 -6.26 -0.76 5.30
C VAL A 15 -6.71 -0.80 3.84
N PRO A 16 -7.72 -0.01 3.43
CA PRO A 16 -8.09 0.03 2.01
C PRO A 16 -6.95 0.60 1.18
N ALA A 17 -6.78 0.13 -0.05
CA ALA A 17 -5.84 0.71 -1.00
C ALA A 17 -6.42 1.99 -1.64
N ASP A 18 -6.65 3.00 -0.81
CA ASP A 18 -7.06 4.33 -1.27
C ASP A 18 -5.83 5.22 -1.58
N LEU A 19 -6.06 6.43 -2.11
CA LEU A 19 -4.98 7.34 -2.53
C LEU A 19 -4.04 7.67 -1.37
N SER A 20 -4.59 7.83 -0.17
CA SER A 20 -3.85 8.14 1.05
C SER A 20 -4.62 7.58 2.23
N VAL A 21 -3.98 6.73 3.03
CA VAL A 21 -4.62 6.02 4.15
C VAL A 21 -3.80 6.19 5.43
N PRO A 22 -4.37 6.83 6.46
CA PRO A 22 -3.74 6.91 7.77
C PRO A 22 -3.64 5.52 8.38
N LEU A 23 -2.50 5.19 8.98
CA LEU A 23 -2.30 3.93 9.68
C LEU A 23 -2.78 3.97 11.15
N GLY A 24 -3.33 5.11 11.57
CA GLY A 24 -3.66 5.37 12.97
C GLY A 24 -2.42 5.64 13.82
N GLY A 25 -2.62 5.68 15.14
CA GLY A 25 -1.52 5.83 16.09
C GLY A 25 -0.78 4.51 16.28
N VAL A 26 0.51 4.47 15.95
CA VAL A 26 1.39 3.34 16.26
C VAL A 26 2.25 3.69 17.46
N VAL A 27 2.20 2.85 18.48
CA VAL A 27 2.94 3.05 19.73
C VAL A 27 4.04 2.01 19.83
N VAL A 28 5.28 2.46 20.00
CA VAL A 28 6.45 1.60 20.19
C VAL A 28 6.92 1.76 21.64
N TYR A 29 7.14 0.64 22.31
CA TYR A 29 7.64 0.60 23.68
C TYR A 29 9.09 0.13 23.70
N VAL A 30 9.90 0.79 24.52
CA VAL A 30 11.19 0.26 24.95
C VAL A 30 10.94 -0.77 26.04
N VAL A 31 11.52 -1.95 25.87
CA VAL A 31 11.38 -3.08 26.79
C VAL A 31 12.74 -3.54 27.29
N ASP A 32 12.75 -4.20 28.45
CA ASP A 32 13.94 -4.89 28.92
C ASP A 32 14.18 -6.20 28.14
N ALA A 33 15.29 -6.89 28.46
CA ALA A 33 15.63 -8.17 27.81
C ALA A 33 14.63 -9.30 28.08
N ALA A 34 13.72 -9.13 29.05
CA ALA A 34 12.64 -10.07 29.34
C ALA A 34 11.30 -9.64 28.70
N GLY A 35 11.28 -8.55 27.93
CA GLY A 35 10.10 -8.03 27.25
C GLY A 35 9.20 -7.14 28.12
N ASN A 36 9.63 -6.76 29.32
CA ASN A 36 8.86 -5.86 30.17
C ASN A 36 9.04 -4.41 29.72
N ARG A 37 7.94 -3.67 29.60
CA ARG A 37 7.98 -2.24 29.25
C ARG A 37 8.69 -1.44 30.33
N LEU A 38 9.73 -0.70 29.95
CA LEU A 38 10.50 0.11 30.88
C LEU A 38 9.70 1.32 31.39
N ASN A 39 8.90 1.97 30.54
CA ASN A 39 8.10 3.14 30.89
C ASN A 39 8.94 4.20 31.66
N LEU A 40 8.47 4.61 32.86
CA LEU A 40 9.15 5.56 33.75
C LEU A 40 10.56 5.12 34.19
N PHE A 41 10.91 3.85 34.05
CA PHE A 41 12.25 3.34 34.36
C PHE A 41 13.24 3.51 33.19
N ASP A 42 12.78 3.95 32.02
CA ASP A 42 13.64 4.40 30.94
C ASP A 42 13.97 5.88 31.14
N GLU A 43 15.15 6.13 31.70
CA GLU A 43 15.65 7.47 32.01
C GLU A 43 16.20 8.18 30.75
N ASP A 44 16.45 7.44 29.68
CA ASP A 44 17.04 7.92 28.44
C ASP A 44 15.99 8.15 27.35
N ALA A 45 16.29 9.08 26.44
CA ALA A 45 15.47 9.32 25.25
C ALA A 45 16.12 8.65 24.03
N HIS A 46 15.34 7.88 23.28
CA HIS A 46 15.83 7.05 22.18
C HIS A 46 15.21 7.46 20.86
N SER A 47 16.04 7.63 19.83
CA SER A 47 15.54 7.90 18.47
C SER A 47 15.09 6.60 17.82
N ILE A 48 13.78 6.48 17.56
CA ILE A 48 13.17 5.33 16.89
C ILE A 48 12.76 5.77 15.49
N SER A 49 13.23 5.04 14.47
CA SER A 49 12.86 5.28 13.07
C SER A 49 11.98 4.15 12.55
N VAL A 50 11.13 4.44 11.56
CA VAL A 50 10.28 3.46 10.89
C VAL A 50 10.53 3.47 9.39
N THR A 51 10.58 2.29 8.78
CA THR A 51 10.70 2.09 7.33
C THR A 51 9.73 1.01 6.86
N SER A 52 9.09 1.20 5.71
CA SER A 52 8.33 0.12 5.07
C SER A 52 9.29 -0.82 4.34
N VAL A 53 9.19 -2.12 4.64
CA VAL A 53 10.11 -3.14 4.14
C VAL A 53 9.39 -4.31 3.48
N ASP A 54 10.09 -5.02 2.60
CA ASP A 54 9.69 -6.30 2.05
C ASP A 54 9.86 -7.45 3.06
N SER A 55 9.65 -8.71 2.65
CA SER A 55 9.80 -9.90 3.49
C SER A 55 11.24 -10.18 3.96
N SER A 56 12.23 -9.56 3.33
CA SER A 56 13.66 -9.67 3.66
C SER A 56 14.18 -8.50 4.50
N ASN A 57 13.27 -7.66 5.04
CA ASN A 57 13.59 -6.44 5.79
C ASN A 57 14.33 -5.38 4.95
N VAL A 58 14.23 -5.43 3.63
CA VAL A 58 14.80 -4.42 2.74
C VAL A 58 13.75 -3.35 2.45
N ALA A 59 14.17 -2.08 2.39
CA ALA A 59 13.26 -0.97 2.07
C ALA A 59 12.47 -1.25 0.78
N ARG A 60 11.16 -1.11 0.87
CA ARG A 60 10.27 -1.51 -0.23
C ARG A 60 10.35 -0.53 -1.39
N GLY A 61 10.48 -1.05 -2.61
CA GLY A 61 10.57 -0.24 -3.84
C GLY A 61 9.27 -0.12 -4.65
N THR A 62 8.24 -0.90 -4.31
CA THR A 62 6.96 -0.98 -5.03
C THR A 62 5.79 -0.69 -4.10
N GLY A 63 4.61 -0.46 -4.69
CA GLY A 63 3.33 -0.21 -4.01
C GLY A 63 3.24 1.14 -3.27
N SER A 64 2.36 1.24 -2.26
CA SER A 64 2.21 2.47 -1.46
C SER A 64 3.51 2.85 -0.77
N GLN A 65 3.76 4.16 -0.69
CA GLN A 65 4.90 4.75 0.00
C GLN A 65 4.50 5.13 1.43
N LEU A 66 5.39 4.90 2.40
CA LEU A 66 5.24 5.38 3.76
C LEU A 66 5.58 6.87 3.83
N GLY A 67 4.68 7.65 4.44
CA GLY A 67 4.88 9.06 4.74
C GLY A 67 4.53 9.38 6.20
N GLY A 68 4.54 10.67 6.52
CA GLY A 68 4.36 11.17 7.89
C GLY A 68 5.69 11.34 8.62
N THR A 69 5.64 11.39 9.94
CA THR A 69 6.84 11.51 10.79
C THR A 69 7.46 10.13 10.97
N THR A 70 8.54 9.84 10.24
CA THR A 70 9.19 8.51 10.24
C THR A 70 10.26 8.34 11.31
N THR A 71 10.54 9.36 12.11
CA THR A 71 11.49 9.31 13.22
C THR A 71 10.91 10.05 14.42
N VAL A 72 10.82 9.37 15.55
CA VAL A 72 10.28 9.90 16.80
C VAL A 72 11.25 9.59 17.93
N THR A 73 11.46 10.56 18.81
CA THR A 73 12.20 10.36 20.05
C THR A 73 11.27 9.81 21.13
N SER A 74 11.64 8.71 21.79
CA SER A 74 10.89 8.18 22.91
C SER A 74 10.95 9.12 24.12
N SER A 75 9.89 9.10 24.92
CA SER A 75 9.85 9.71 26.25
C SER A 75 9.33 8.67 27.23
N GLN A 76 10.08 8.44 28.32
CA GLN A 76 9.73 7.45 29.35
C GLN A 76 9.43 6.09 28.69
N GLY A 77 10.31 5.61 27.81
CA GLY A 77 10.18 4.31 27.16
C GLY A 77 9.06 4.17 26.14
N VAL A 78 8.43 5.27 25.69
CA VAL A 78 7.34 5.22 24.69
C VAL A 78 7.57 6.20 23.56
N ALA A 79 7.44 5.73 22.31
CA ALA A 79 7.38 6.56 21.12
C ALA A 79 6.01 6.46 20.44
N TRP A 80 5.46 7.61 20.07
CA TRP A 80 4.14 7.73 19.45
C TRP A 80 4.27 8.23 18.01
N PHE A 81 3.88 7.38 17.08
CA PHE A 81 3.76 7.74 15.67
C PHE A 81 2.29 8.00 15.37
N THR A 82 1.89 9.26 15.20
CA THR A 82 0.46 9.65 15.09
C THR A 82 0.00 10.00 13.69
N ASP A 83 0.93 10.16 12.75
CA ASP A 83 0.69 10.70 11.41
C ASP A 83 1.23 9.80 10.28
N LEU A 84 1.53 8.53 10.59
CA LEU A 84 1.95 7.57 9.56
C LEU A 84 0.84 7.34 8.55
N VAL A 85 1.22 7.37 7.29
CA VAL A 85 0.29 7.29 6.16
C VAL A 85 0.90 6.43 5.05
N LEU A 86 0.07 5.60 4.41
CA LEU A 86 0.41 4.96 3.15
C LEU A 86 -0.20 5.76 2.01
N THR A 87 0.63 6.19 1.06
CA THR A 87 0.21 6.99 -0.09
C THR A 87 0.46 6.24 -1.38
N ASN A 88 -0.56 6.19 -2.22
CA ASN A 88 -0.49 5.60 -3.54
C ASN A 88 -0.24 6.66 -4.61
N PRO A 89 0.70 6.45 -5.53
CA PRO A 89 0.81 7.30 -6.71
C PRO A 89 -0.42 7.08 -7.61
N GLY A 90 -1.16 8.16 -7.87
CA GLY A 90 -2.25 8.13 -8.84
C GLY A 90 -1.74 7.85 -10.26
N PRO A 91 -2.61 7.38 -11.17
CA PRO A 91 -2.22 7.21 -12.57
C PRO A 91 -1.85 8.55 -13.20
N THR A 92 -0.93 8.48 -14.16
CA THR A 92 -0.46 9.63 -14.95
C THR A 92 -0.91 9.50 -16.40
N GLY A 93 -0.94 10.61 -17.15
CA GLY A 93 -1.41 10.64 -18.54
C GLY A 93 -2.77 11.31 -18.70
N ALA A 94 -3.27 11.37 -19.94
CA ALA A 94 -4.52 12.02 -20.29
C ALA A 94 -5.51 11.02 -20.91
N ARG A 95 -6.80 11.21 -20.62
CA ARG A 95 -7.90 10.50 -21.28
C ARG A 95 -8.36 11.31 -22.49
N GLU A 96 -7.48 11.52 -23.46
CA GLU A 96 -7.87 12.20 -24.70
C GLU A 96 -8.50 11.18 -25.66
N PRO A 97 -9.71 11.41 -26.19
CA PRO A 97 -10.22 10.61 -27.31
C PRO A 97 -9.41 10.88 -28.59
N SER A 98 -9.02 9.85 -29.33
CA SER A 98 -8.47 9.92 -30.69
C SER A 98 -9.14 8.87 -31.55
N GLU A 99 -9.56 9.29 -32.74
CA GLU A 99 -10.25 8.45 -33.72
C GLU A 99 -9.27 7.66 -34.61
N THR A 100 -7.96 7.90 -34.50
CA THR A 100 -6.95 7.39 -35.44
C THR A 100 -5.84 6.57 -34.80
N SER A 101 -5.79 6.47 -33.47
CA SER A 101 -4.83 5.65 -32.73
C SER A 101 -5.39 5.32 -31.36
N VAL A 102 -5.08 4.11 -30.89
CA VAL A 102 -5.14 3.66 -29.50
C VAL A 102 -5.05 4.83 -28.53
N VAL A 103 -6.12 5.11 -27.79
CA VAL A 103 -6.12 6.18 -26.78
C VAL A 103 -6.55 5.61 -25.46
N ASN A 104 -5.56 5.03 -24.80
CA ASN A 104 -5.53 4.95 -23.37
C ASN A 104 -4.08 5.18 -22.93
N ASP A 105 -3.67 6.44 -22.88
CA ASP A 105 -2.32 6.86 -22.47
C ASP A 105 -2.19 6.96 -20.93
N LEU A 106 -3.10 6.33 -20.17
CA LEU A 106 -2.96 6.21 -18.74
C LEU A 106 -1.81 5.26 -18.41
N THR A 107 -0.75 5.83 -17.84
CA THR A 107 0.33 5.06 -17.24
C THR A 107 0.03 4.89 -15.75
N TYR A 108 -0.25 3.65 -15.36
CA TYR A 108 -0.43 3.26 -13.97
C TYR A 108 0.93 2.98 -13.32
N ALA A 109 1.11 3.45 -12.09
CA ALA A 109 2.17 2.93 -11.25
C ALA A 109 1.85 1.47 -10.88
N ALA A 110 2.85 0.75 -10.38
CA ALA A 110 2.65 -0.61 -9.88
C ALA A 110 1.51 -0.64 -8.83
N PRO A 111 0.63 -1.65 -8.89
CA PRO A 111 -0.46 -1.79 -7.92
C PRO A 111 0.08 -1.88 -6.49
N SER A 112 -0.63 -1.25 -5.57
CA SER A 112 -0.26 -1.18 -4.15
C SER A 112 -0.24 -2.55 -3.50
N ARG A 113 -1.04 -3.49 -3.98
CA ARG A 113 -1.05 -4.89 -3.55
C ARG A 113 -0.27 -5.81 -4.48
N GLY A 114 0.51 -5.28 -5.43
CA GLY A 114 1.19 -6.10 -6.43
C GLY A 114 0.22 -6.79 -7.38
N VAL A 115 0.75 -7.60 -8.29
CA VAL A 115 -0.07 -8.39 -9.21
C VAL A 115 -0.83 -9.44 -8.41
N SER A 116 -2.16 -9.46 -8.51
CA SER A 116 -3.04 -10.42 -7.83
C SER A 116 -2.88 -10.48 -6.31
N GLY A 117 -2.50 -9.37 -5.66
CA GLY A 117 -2.38 -9.32 -4.20
C GLY A 117 -1.03 -9.79 -3.63
N ALA A 118 -0.02 -10.04 -4.47
CA ALA A 118 1.30 -10.52 -4.03
C ALA A 118 2.00 -9.62 -2.98
N ASP A 119 1.68 -8.32 -2.97
CA ASP A 119 2.28 -7.31 -2.08
C ASP A 119 1.24 -6.69 -1.13
N ASP A 120 0.17 -7.42 -0.80
CA ASP A 120 -0.89 -6.90 0.08
C ASP A 120 -0.47 -6.77 1.55
N VAL A 121 0.66 -7.37 1.95
CA VAL A 121 1.23 -7.23 3.29
C VAL A 121 2.27 -6.11 3.33
N TYR A 122 2.03 -5.13 4.20
CA TYR A 122 2.92 -4.03 4.51
C TYR A 122 3.58 -4.26 5.86
N ARG A 123 4.91 -4.40 5.86
CA ARG A 123 5.71 -4.55 7.08
C ARG A 123 6.38 -3.20 7.38
N LEU A 124 6.13 -2.67 8.57
CA LEU A 124 6.81 -1.48 9.08
C LEU A 124 7.86 -1.92 10.10
N LEU A 125 9.14 -1.77 9.72
CA LEU A 125 10.28 -2.07 10.57
C LEU A 125 10.62 -0.82 11.38
N PHE A 126 10.45 -0.92 12.69
CA PHE A 126 10.88 0.08 13.66
C PHE A 126 12.26 -0.28 14.17
N SER A 127 13.20 0.66 14.14
CA SER A 127 14.58 0.45 14.55
C SER A 127 15.08 1.55 15.47
N ALA A 128 15.96 1.17 16.40
CA ALA A 128 16.67 2.08 17.29
C ALA A 128 18.07 1.52 17.61
N THR A 129 18.90 2.35 18.24
CA THR A 129 20.22 1.93 18.73
C THR A 129 20.30 2.09 20.25
N PHE A 130 20.53 1.00 20.97
CA PHE A 130 20.72 0.97 22.41
C PHE A 130 22.16 0.57 22.74
N GLY A 131 22.91 1.44 23.41
CA GLY A 131 24.29 1.13 23.83
C GLY A 131 25.22 0.72 22.68
N GLY A 132 24.97 1.22 21.46
CA GLY A 132 25.71 0.87 20.24
C GLY A 132 25.17 -0.33 19.46
N SER A 133 24.16 -1.04 19.96
CA SER A 133 23.51 -2.16 19.27
C SER A 133 22.21 -1.74 18.61
N SER A 134 22.03 -2.08 17.34
CA SER A 134 20.74 -1.90 16.66
C SER A 134 19.74 -2.96 17.11
N VAL A 135 18.50 -2.53 17.34
CA VAL A 135 17.37 -3.40 17.62
C VAL A 135 16.21 -3.06 16.71
N GLU A 136 15.34 -4.04 16.46
CA GLU A 136 14.30 -3.96 15.47
C GLU A 136 13.01 -4.64 15.95
N THR A 137 11.86 -4.06 15.60
CA THR A 137 10.55 -4.68 15.80
C THR A 137 9.64 -4.34 14.62
N ILE A 138 8.59 -5.14 14.40
CA ILE A 138 7.75 -5.04 13.20
C ILE A 138 6.30 -4.80 13.58
N ALA A 139 5.62 -3.94 12.84
CA ALA A 139 4.16 -3.92 12.73
C ALA A 139 3.73 -4.35 11.32
N VAL A 140 2.58 -5.03 11.22
CA VAL A 140 2.07 -5.56 9.95
C VAL A 140 0.69 -4.95 9.67
N PHE A 141 0.49 -4.53 8.42
CA PHE A 141 -0.79 -4.05 7.90
C PHE A 141 -1.12 -4.80 6.62
N THR A 142 -2.39 -5.11 6.38
CA THR A 142 -2.82 -5.77 5.15
C THR A 142 -3.65 -4.80 4.34
N ALA A 143 -3.15 -4.45 3.15
CA ALA A 143 -3.87 -3.66 2.18
C ALA A 143 -4.98 -4.50 1.53
N VAL A 144 -6.22 -4.03 1.62
CA VAL A 144 -7.36 -4.62 0.92
C VAL A 144 -7.76 -3.77 -0.27
N ILE A 145 -8.58 -4.32 -1.17
CA ILE A 145 -9.15 -3.55 -2.28
C ILE A 145 -9.89 -2.32 -1.74
N GLY A 146 -9.55 -1.15 -2.27
CA GLY A 146 -10.18 0.12 -1.95
C GLY A 146 -11.47 0.34 -2.75
N ARG A 147 -11.98 1.57 -2.72
CA ARG A 147 -13.16 1.93 -3.53
C ARG A 147 -12.78 2.08 -4.99
N ALA A 148 -13.67 1.64 -5.89
CA ALA A 148 -13.54 1.88 -7.32
C ALA A 148 -13.35 3.37 -7.60
N ARG A 149 -12.28 3.70 -8.33
CA ARG A 149 -11.87 5.07 -8.61
C ARG A 149 -11.76 5.36 -10.10
N TYR A 150 -11.34 4.38 -10.89
CA TYR A 150 -11.20 4.58 -12.32
C TYR A 150 -11.56 3.33 -13.12
N LEU A 151 -12.02 3.59 -14.33
CA LEU A 151 -12.39 2.60 -15.33
C LEU A 151 -11.34 2.62 -16.43
N GLU A 152 -10.83 1.45 -16.78
CA GLU A 152 -10.08 1.19 -17.99
C GLU A 152 -10.99 0.49 -18.99
N ILE A 153 -10.95 0.97 -20.22
CA ILE A 153 -11.59 0.33 -21.36
C ILE A 153 -10.44 -0.23 -22.19
N ASP A 154 -10.40 -1.55 -22.36
CA ASP A 154 -9.37 -2.18 -23.16
C ASP A 154 -9.42 -1.61 -24.58
N ASN A 155 -8.22 -1.46 -25.12
CA ASN A 155 -7.96 -0.83 -26.39
C ASN A 155 -8.79 -1.48 -27.50
N HIS A 156 -9.74 -0.74 -28.06
CA HIS A 156 -10.61 -1.23 -29.12
C HIS A 156 -10.08 -0.74 -30.47
N THR A 157 -9.98 -1.63 -31.44
CA THR A 157 -9.70 -1.24 -32.82
C THR A 157 -11.02 -1.03 -33.55
N VAL A 158 -11.16 0.09 -34.25
CA VAL A 158 -12.27 0.24 -35.21
C VAL A 158 -12.01 -0.74 -36.35
N ALA A 159 -12.83 -1.78 -36.43
CA ALA A 159 -12.72 -2.74 -37.52
C ALA A 159 -13.17 -2.06 -38.84
N THR A 160 -12.21 -1.71 -39.70
CA THR A 160 -12.51 -1.24 -41.07
C THR A 160 -12.92 -2.41 -41.94
N MET A 161 -14.15 -2.35 -42.46
CA MET A 161 -14.68 -3.34 -43.39
C MET A 161 -14.68 -2.76 -44.80
N VAL A 162 -13.94 -3.37 -45.73
CA VAL A 162 -14.02 -3.04 -47.16
C VAL A 162 -14.96 -4.06 -47.79
N THR A 163 -16.06 -3.61 -48.40
CA THR A 163 -16.97 -4.50 -49.14
C THR A 163 -17.08 -4.07 -50.59
N SER A 164 -17.16 -5.06 -51.48
CA SER A 164 -17.74 -4.88 -52.81
C SER A 164 -19.14 -5.50 -52.95
N SER A 165 -19.68 -6.21 -51.94
CA SER A 165 -21.11 -6.63 -51.89
C SER A 165 -21.62 -7.40 -50.66
N THR A 166 -20.81 -7.75 -49.65
CA THR A 166 -21.29 -8.51 -48.47
C THR A 166 -20.94 -7.86 -47.14
N THR A 167 -21.93 -7.72 -46.26
CA THR A 167 -21.79 -7.22 -44.89
C THR A 167 -21.34 -8.34 -43.95
N SER A 168 -20.31 -8.12 -43.14
CA SER A 168 -19.85 -9.09 -42.13
C SER A 168 -19.62 -8.40 -40.78
N THR A 169 -20.23 -8.89 -39.71
CA THR A 169 -20.05 -8.30 -38.38
C THR A 169 -18.74 -8.78 -37.78
N ILE A 170 -17.75 -7.88 -37.61
CA ILE A 170 -16.52 -8.21 -36.87
C ILE A 170 -16.80 -7.93 -35.40
N ALA A 171 -16.93 -8.98 -34.59
CA ALA A 171 -17.05 -8.85 -33.15
C ALA A 171 -15.67 -8.57 -32.54
N SER A 172 -15.46 -7.36 -32.01
CA SER A 172 -14.34 -7.06 -31.10
C SER A 172 -14.88 -7.05 -29.67
N SER A 173 -14.29 -7.86 -28.78
CA SER A 173 -14.60 -7.79 -27.35
C SER A 173 -13.98 -6.52 -26.76
N ILE A 174 -14.80 -5.67 -26.13
CA ILE A 174 -14.33 -4.56 -25.31
C ILE A 174 -14.29 -5.07 -23.86
N ALA A 175 -13.12 -5.12 -23.25
CA ALA A 175 -13.01 -5.42 -21.83
C ALA A 175 -13.12 -4.12 -21.02
N LEU A 176 -13.77 -4.21 -19.87
CA LEU A 176 -13.89 -3.12 -18.90
C LEU A 176 -13.22 -3.59 -17.61
N LYS A 177 -12.29 -2.79 -17.08
CA LYS A 177 -11.61 -3.08 -15.82
C LYS A 177 -11.80 -1.92 -14.87
N LEU A 178 -12.26 -2.23 -13.65
CA LEU A 178 -12.38 -1.27 -12.57
C LEU A 178 -11.13 -1.36 -11.69
N TYR A 179 -10.70 -0.22 -11.17
CA TYR A 179 -9.56 -0.15 -10.28
C TYR A 179 -9.84 0.76 -9.09
N ASP A 180 -9.20 0.45 -7.96
CA ASP A 180 -9.15 1.36 -6.81
C ASP A 180 -8.05 2.43 -6.96
N ALA A 181 -7.89 3.30 -5.96
CA ALA A 181 -6.89 4.37 -6.03
C ALA A 181 -5.43 3.89 -5.80
N GLY A 182 -5.23 2.67 -5.31
CA GLY A 182 -3.94 1.99 -5.22
C GLY A 182 -3.55 1.25 -6.50
N ASN A 183 -4.27 1.47 -7.58
CA ASN A 183 -4.11 0.81 -8.86
C ASN A 183 -4.35 -0.70 -8.88
N ASN A 184 -5.09 -1.23 -7.90
CA ASN A 184 -5.46 -2.64 -7.87
C ASN A 184 -6.70 -2.86 -8.73
N ILE A 185 -6.68 -3.92 -9.55
CA ILE A 185 -7.86 -4.33 -10.31
C ILE A 185 -8.92 -4.89 -9.35
N ILE A 186 -10.17 -4.45 -9.54
CA ILE A 186 -11.32 -4.93 -8.79
C ILE A 186 -11.95 -6.04 -9.59
N THR A 187 -11.80 -7.28 -9.12
CA THR A 187 -12.41 -8.45 -9.76
C THR A 187 -13.72 -8.83 -9.08
N SER A 188 -14.57 -9.59 -9.78
CA SER A 188 -15.80 -10.14 -9.21
C SER A 188 -15.58 -11.07 -8.01
N GLN A 189 -14.35 -11.53 -7.80
CA GLN A 189 -13.96 -12.40 -6.69
C GLN A 189 -13.61 -11.58 -5.42
N ASP A 190 -13.22 -10.32 -5.59
CA ASP A 190 -12.91 -9.37 -4.51
C ASP A 190 -14.15 -8.57 -4.08
N ALA A 191 -15.17 -8.50 -4.94
CA ALA A 191 -16.48 -7.97 -4.63
C ALA A 191 -17.27 -8.98 -3.79
N GLY A 192 -16.95 -9.09 -2.51
CA GLY A 192 -17.87 -9.62 -1.49
C GLY A 192 -19.10 -8.73 -1.29
N MET A 193 -19.63 -8.15 -2.38
CA MET A 193 -20.83 -7.34 -2.40
C MET A 193 -22.00 -8.31 -2.33
N GLN A 194 -22.55 -8.45 -1.14
CA GLN A 194 -23.91 -8.92 -0.90
C GLN A 194 -24.81 -8.27 -1.94
N VAL A 195 -25.30 -9.07 -2.89
CA VAL A 195 -26.41 -8.69 -3.74
C VAL A 195 -27.65 -8.93 -2.88
N GLU A 196 -28.14 -7.88 -2.23
CA GLU A 196 -29.55 -7.82 -1.82
C GLU A 196 -30.43 -7.61 -3.06
#